data_AF-A0A0F5VJQ8-F1
#
_entry.id   AF-A0A0F5VJQ8-F1
#
_cell.length_a   1.000
_cell.length_b   1.000
_cell.length_c   1.000
_cell.angle_alpha   90.00
_cell.angle_beta   90.00
_cell.angle_gamma   90.00
#
_symmetry.space_group_name_H-M   'P 1'
#
loop_
_entity.id
_entity.type
_entity.pdbx_description
1 polymer ?
#
loop_
_entity_poly.entity_id
_entity_poly.type
_entity_poly.pdbx_seq_one_letter_code
_entity_poly.pdbx_strand_id
1 'polypeptide(L)'
;PHGRGGIFTRVDGRLLYRPSGREPRLYAGPRPGAPSQARGENEKGAHGRHYPRLLTTGYIAALRARTPHHGAIDFAADLWPLISKEVCSVYYAALLESCGELPDVVEEFVEAYLEAEPGAEEDVLLDATGIDAAERWDWKRVARPYGDRVFTDRAAFHDWLRGHLDDDVRLARQGNVSGPVKAALDVLRDLRNELRLAVDHAGLTAASHRDDLDGWYTPLNAYLSIGPPASRIEEMAALLDAGVLDVTGPGMRVTPDPDDPLGPSFSGTSSEIPDVRVRATVPIEARLPEIDLRRTADPLMNQLLRTGQCHPPRIPHGEGTGGADYETGGLAVSERPY
;
A
#
# COMPACT_ATOMS: atom_id res chain seq x y z
N PRO A 1 21.38 2.86 -12.86
CA PRO A 1 21.73 1.53 -13.45
C PRO A 1 21.55 1.53 -14.97
N HIS A 2 20.34 1.81 -15.45
CA HIS A 2 20.14 2.22 -16.84
C HIS A 2 20.87 3.54 -17.11
N GLY A 3 21.54 3.64 -18.26
CA GLY A 3 22.32 4.82 -18.65
C GLY A 3 23.76 4.88 -18.12
N ARG A 4 24.19 3.93 -17.28
CA ARG A 4 25.59 3.84 -16.81
C ARG A 4 26.38 2.67 -17.41
N GLY A 5 25.77 1.88 -18.29
CA GLY A 5 26.43 0.82 -19.05
C GLY A 5 26.43 -0.56 -18.39
N GLY A 6 25.89 -0.70 -17.17
CA GLY A 6 25.61 -2.03 -16.61
C GLY A 6 24.45 -2.71 -17.34
N ILE A 7 24.46 -4.04 -17.33
CA ILE A 7 23.60 -4.87 -18.19
C ILE A 7 22.80 -5.85 -17.31
N PHE A 8 21.50 -5.93 -17.55
CA PHE A 8 20.67 -7.00 -17.03
C PHE A 8 20.67 -8.18 -18.00
N THR A 9 20.86 -9.39 -17.50
CA THR A 9 20.85 -10.62 -18.32
C THR A 9 20.05 -11.69 -17.61
N ARG A 10 19.18 -12.37 -18.35
CA ARG A 10 18.37 -13.48 -17.83
C ARG A 10 19.19 -14.77 -17.93
N VAL A 11 19.38 -15.47 -16.81
CA VAL A 11 20.07 -16.77 -16.73
C VAL A 11 19.22 -17.69 -15.86
N ASP A 12 18.83 -18.85 -16.37
CA ASP A 12 18.01 -19.85 -15.67
C ASP A 12 16.75 -19.26 -14.99
N GLY A 13 16.06 -18.37 -15.70
CA GLY A 13 14.85 -17.69 -15.23
C GLY A 13 15.08 -16.52 -14.25
N ARG A 14 16.31 -16.33 -13.75
CA ARG A 14 16.69 -15.25 -12.84
C ARG A 14 17.31 -14.07 -13.59
N LEU A 15 16.98 -12.86 -13.16
CA LEU A 15 17.59 -11.65 -13.70
C LEU A 15 18.89 -11.37 -12.94
N LEU A 16 20.01 -11.32 -13.65
CA LEU A 16 21.31 -10.98 -13.11
C LEU A 16 21.72 -9.58 -13.57
N TYR A 17 22.39 -8.82 -12.72
CA TYR A 17 22.97 -7.53 -13.10
C TYR A 17 24.48 -7.62 -13.15
N ARG A 18 25.07 -7.16 -14.27
CA ARG A 18 26.51 -7.02 -14.43
C ARG A 18 26.86 -5.52 -14.33
N PRO A 19 27.51 -5.07 -13.25
CA PRO A 19 27.93 -3.69 -13.10
C PRO A 19 28.95 -3.29 -14.17
N SER A 20 28.92 -2.03 -14.59
CA SER A 20 29.96 -1.44 -15.44
C SER A 20 31.13 -0.86 -14.63
N GLY A 21 30.93 -0.64 -13.32
CA GLY A 21 31.85 0.07 -12.44
C GLY A 21 31.60 1.58 -12.39
N ARG A 22 30.65 2.10 -13.18
CA ARG A 22 30.25 3.53 -13.17
C ARG A 22 29.03 3.79 -12.29
N GLU A 23 28.39 2.74 -11.80
CA GLU A 23 27.24 2.83 -10.90
C GLU A 23 27.66 3.47 -9.57
N PRO A 24 26.85 4.40 -9.02
CA PRO A 24 27.05 4.82 -7.65
C PRO A 24 26.64 3.69 -6.71
N ARG A 25 27.20 3.66 -5.50
CA ARG A 25 26.63 2.84 -4.43
C ARG A 25 25.33 3.46 -3.96
N LEU A 26 24.26 2.68 -3.95
CA LEU A 26 22.92 3.12 -3.58
C LEU A 26 22.53 2.53 -2.21
N TYR A 27 21.98 3.38 -1.35
CA TYR A 27 21.36 2.97 -0.11
C TYR A 27 19.88 3.33 -0.15
N ALA A 28 19.00 2.35 0.06
CA ALA A 28 17.57 2.55 0.16
C ALA A 28 17.07 2.21 1.57
N GLY A 29 15.87 2.69 1.88
CA GLY A 29 15.23 2.43 3.16
C GLY A 29 13.75 2.79 3.10
N PRO A 30 12.92 1.91 2.50
CA PRO A 30 11.49 2.11 2.52
C PRO A 30 11.02 2.12 3.99
N ARG A 31 10.17 3.08 4.37
CA ARG A 31 9.73 3.22 5.77
C ARG A 31 9.09 1.93 6.34
N PRO A 32 8.25 1.19 5.58
CA PRO A 32 7.69 -0.08 6.06
C PRO A 32 8.72 -1.23 6.16
N GLY A 33 9.98 -1.01 5.77
CA GLY A 33 11.02 -2.05 5.72
C GLY A 33 11.15 -2.69 4.34
N ALA A 34 10.06 -2.89 3.60
CA ALA A 34 10.08 -3.45 2.24
C ALA A 34 9.61 -2.45 1.18
N PRO A 35 10.07 -2.55 -0.08
CA PRO A 35 9.49 -1.78 -1.19
C PRO A 35 8.02 -2.16 -1.41
N SER A 36 7.23 -1.30 -2.04
CA SER A 36 5.86 -1.63 -2.44
C SER A 36 5.82 -2.95 -3.23
N GLN A 37 4.80 -3.77 -2.96
CA GLN A 37 4.67 -5.09 -3.56
C GLN A 37 4.41 -5.01 -5.07
N ALA A 38 4.94 -5.97 -5.83
CA ALA A 38 4.64 -6.09 -7.24
C ALA A 38 3.14 -6.24 -7.49
N ARG A 39 2.65 -5.56 -8.53
CA ARG A 39 1.33 -5.86 -9.08
C ARG A 39 1.33 -7.23 -9.74
N GLY A 40 0.21 -7.95 -9.59
CA GLY A 40 -0.05 -9.17 -10.34
C GLY A 40 -0.02 -8.92 -11.85
N GLU A 41 0.37 -9.92 -12.63
CA GLU A 41 0.21 -9.89 -14.07
C GLU A 41 -1.26 -9.64 -14.43
N ASN A 42 -1.50 -8.75 -15.39
CA ASN A 42 -2.84 -8.26 -15.65
C ASN A 42 -3.64 -9.26 -16.49
N GLU A 43 -4.57 -9.97 -15.85
CA GLU A 43 -5.51 -10.90 -16.47
C GLU A 43 -6.88 -10.25 -16.73
N LYS A 44 -7.18 -9.12 -16.06
CA LYS A 44 -8.43 -8.35 -16.21
C LYS A 44 -8.49 -7.48 -17.47
N GLY A 45 -7.38 -7.36 -18.22
CA GLY A 45 -7.27 -6.49 -19.39
C GLY A 45 -7.32 -5.00 -19.03
N ALA A 46 -7.62 -4.14 -20.02
CA ALA A 46 -7.56 -2.69 -19.83
C ALA A 46 -8.73 -2.09 -19.02
N HIS A 47 -9.86 -2.81 -18.95
CA HIS A 47 -11.11 -2.30 -18.39
C HIS A 47 -11.75 -3.21 -17.32
N GLY A 48 -11.27 -4.45 -17.18
CA GLY A 48 -11.78 -5.34 -16.14
C GLY A 48 -11.39 -4.85 -14.76
N ARG A 49 -12.31 -5.01 -13.80
CA ARG A 49 -12.12 -4.69 -12.39
C ARG A 49 -13.02 -5.56 -11.53
N HIS A 50 -12.68 -5.69 -10.25
CA HIS A 50 -13.61 -6.15 -9.24
C HIS A 50 -14.74 -5.15 -9.06
N TYR A 51 -15.97 -5.66 -8.92
CA TYR A 51 -17.14 -4.89 -8.53
C TYR A 51 -17.56 -5.36 -7.14
N PRO A 52 -17.58 -4.47 -6.13
CA PRO A 52 -17.92 -4.86 -4.76
C PRO A 52 -19.35 -5.41 -4.67
N ARG A 53 -19.51 -6.46 -3.86
CA ARG A 53 -20.78 -7.08 -3.47
C ARG A 53 -21.33 -6.49 -2.17
N LEU A 54 -20.45 -6.01 -1.29
CA LEU A 54 -20.74 -5.40 0.02
C LEU A 54 -20.68 -3.87 -0.05
N LEU A 55 -19.52 -3.31 -0.40
CA LEU A 55 -19.30 -1.85 -0.46
C LEU A 55 -19.87 -1.25 -1.77
N THR A 56 -21.16 -1.51 -2.00
CA THR A 56 -21.87 -1.06 -3.20
C THR A 56 -22.13 0.45 -3.16
N THR A 57 -22.38 1.04 -4.33
CA THR A 57 -22.79 2.45 -4.43
C THR A 57 -24.06 2.74 -3.64
N GLY A 58 -25.03 1.81 -3.64
CA GLY A 58 -26.26 1.92 -2.87
C GLY A 58 -26.03 1.88 -1.36
N TYR A 59 -25.13 1.00 -0.88
CA TYR A 59 -24.75 0.93 0.53
C TYR A 59 -24.08 2.24 1.00
N ILE A 60 -23.14 2.77 0.20
CA ILE A 60 -22.49 4.05 0.49
C ILE A 60 -23.50 5.21 0.52
N ALA A 61 -24.44 5.23 -0.44
CA ALA A 61 -25.50 6.24 -0.45
C ALA A 61 -26.38 6.16 0.81
N ALA A 62 -26.72 4.95 1.27
CA ALA A 62 -27.47 4.75 2.50
C ALA A 62 -26.67 5.21 3.74
N LEU A 63 -25.36 4.90 3.81
CA LEU A 63 -24.50 5.41 4.87
C LEU A 63 -24.47 6.93 4.92
N ARG A 64 -24.31 7.58 3.76
CA ARG A 64 -24.31 9.04 3.65
C ARG A 64 -25.66 9.67 4.01
N ALA A 65 -26.75 8.95 3.85
CA ALA A 65 -28.10 9.43 4.20
C ALA A 65 -28.44 9.33 5.69
N ARG A 66 -27.69 8.53 6.48
CA ARG A 66 -27.95 8.34 7.93
C ARG A 66 -27.88 9.64 8.72
N THR A 67 -27.09 10.61 8.27
CA THR A 67 -26.94 11.90 8.94
C THR A 67 -26.93 13.03 7.91
N PRO A 68 -27.90 13.95 7.92
CA PRO A 68 -27.92 15.10 6.99
C PRO A 68 -26.82 16.13 7.26
N HIS A 69 -26.13 16.03 8.40
CA HIS A 69 -25.03 16.91 8.79
C HIS A 69 -23.69 16.18 8.61
N HIS A 70 -22.73 16.87 7.99
CA HIS A 70 -21.42 16.37 7.52
C HIS A 70 -20.64 15.50 8.52
N GLY A 71 -19.84 14.56 8.00
CA GLY A 71 -18.82 13.81 8.74
C GLY A 71 -19.31 12.69 9.64
N ALA A 72 -20.13 11.77 9.12
CA ALA A 72 -20.79 10.73 9.90
C ALA A 72 -20.24 9.32 9.72
N ILE A 73 -19.49 9.06 8.65
CA ILE A 73 -18.93 7.73 8.38
C ILE A 73 -17.63 7.58 9.18
N ASP A 74 -17.57 6.54 9.99
CA ASP A 74 -16.34 6.09 10.62
C ASP A 74 -15.66 5.09 9.69
N PHE A 75 -14.43 5.38 9.24
CA PHE A 75 -13.76 4.52 8.26
C PHE A 75 -13.48 3.13 8.84
N ALA A 76 -13.00 3.07 10.08
CA ALA A 76 -12.63 1.83 10.73
C ALA A 76 -13.85 0.96 11.06
N ALA A 77 -14.98 1.57 11.41
CA ALA A 77 -16.18 0.85 11.79
C ALA A 77 -17.12 0.56 10.61
N ASP A 78 -17.37 1.52 9.71
CA ASP A 78 -18.38 1.40 8.66
C ASP A 78 -17.81 0.90 7.31
N LEU A 79 -16.51 1.12 7.03
CA LEU A 79 -15.92 0.83 5.71
C LEU A 79 -14.92 -0.33 5.74
N TRP A 80 -13.95 -0.28 6.66
CA TRP A 80 -12.86 -1.26 6.71
C TRP A 80 -13.33 -2.72 6.83
N PRO A 81 -14.34 -3.08 7.66
CA PRO A 81 -14.80 -4.46 7.76
C PRO A 81 -15.29 -4.99 6.40
N LEU A 82 -16.00 -4.16 5.64
CA LEU A 82 -16.50 -4.53 4.30
C LEU A 82 -15.36 -4.65 3.29
N ILE A 83 -14.40 -3.72 3.30
CA ILE A 83 -13.21 -3.78 2.43
C ILE A 83 -12.40 -5.04 2.73
N SER A 84 -12.17 -5.33 4.01
CA SER A 84 -11.47 -6.54 4.44
C SER A 84 -12.19 -7.79 3.97
N LYS A 85 -13.51 -7.87 4.19
CA LYS A 85 -14.34 -9.01 3.81
C LYS A 85 -14.32 -9.27 2.31
N GLU A 86 -14.39 -8.22 1.49
CA GLU A 86 -14.27 -8.29 0.01
C GLU A 86 -12.89 -8.80 -0.43
N VAL A 87 -11.81 -8.30 0.19
CA VAL A 87 -10.45 -8.77 -0.11
C VAL A 87 -10.32 -10.25 0.24
N CYS A 88 -10.81 -10.66 1.42
CA CYS A 88 -10.75 -12.04 1.88
C CYS A 88 -11.61 -12.97 1.02
N SER A 89 -12.81 -12.55 0.60
CA SER A 89 -13.66 -13.38 -0.26
C SER A 89 -13.00 -13.66 -1.60
N VAL A 90 -12.35 -12.66 -2.22
CA VAL A 90 -11.59 -12.84 -3.47
C VAL A 90 -10.36 -13.73 -3.24
N TYR A 91 -9.67 -13.56 -2.11
CA TYR A 91 -8.54 -14.43 -1.75
C TYR A 91 -8.96 -15.90 -1.68
N TYR A 92 -10.02 -16.19 -0.92
CA TYR A 92 -10.47 -17.57 -0.71
C TYR A 92 -11.10 -18.16 -1.98
N ALA A 93 -11.83 -17.38 -2.77
CA ALA A 93 -12.35 -17.84 -4.06
C ALA A 93 -11.22 -18.33 -4.98
N ALA A 94 -10.21 -17.47 -5.21
CA ALA A 94 -9.07 -17.83 -6.05
C ALA A 94 -8.24 -18.98 -5.46
N LEU A 95 -8.14 -19.08 -4.13
CA LEU A 95 -7.45 -20.20 -3.48
C LEU A 95 -8.17 -21.53 -3.73
N LEU A 96 -9.49 -21.58 -3.52
CA LEU A 96 -10.31 -22.77 -3.75
C LEU A 96 -10.27 -23.20 -5.23
N GLU A 97 -10.39 -22.25 -6.16
CA GLU A 97 -10.22 -22.52 -7.59
C GLU A 97 -8.84 -23.10 -7.90
N SER A 98 -7.77 -22.58 -7.27
CA SER A 98 -6.41 -23.10 -7.45
C SER A 98 -6.21 -24.51 -6.88
N CYS A 99 -7.03 -24.90 -5.89
CA CYS A 99 -7.10 -26.26 -5.35
C CYS A 99 -7.94 -27.22 -6.22
N GLY A 100 -8.61 -26.71 -7.26
CA GLY A 100 -9.41 -27.50 -8.20
C GLY A 100 -10.89 -27.61 -7.83
N GLU A 101 -11.39 -26.78 -6.91
CA GLU A 101 -12.81 -26.71 -6.61
C GLU A 101 -13.63 -26.24 -7.81
N LEU A 102 -14.87 -26.72 -7.91
CA LEU A 102 -15.77 -26.36 -9.01
C LEU A 102 -16.31 -24.93 -8.84
N PRO A 103 -16.50 -24.15 -9.93
CA PRO A 103 -16.97 -22.77 -9.84
C PRO A 103 -18.26 -22.58 -9.02
N ASP A 104 -19.23 -23.49 -9.15
CA ASP A 104 -20.50 -23.40 -8.41
C ASP A 104 -20.30 -23.57 -6.89
N VAL A 105 -19.36 -24.43 -6.48
CA VAL A 105 -19.00 -24.65 -5.07
C VAL A 105 -18.27 -23.43 -4.51
N VAL A 106 -17.39 -22.84 -5.31
CA VAL A 106 -16.67 -21.60 -4.94
C VAL A 106 -17.65 -20.45 -4.77
N GLU A 107 -18.62 -20.28 -5.68
CA GLU A 107 -19.62 -19.22 -5.57
C GLU A 107 -20.52 -19.42 -4.35
N GLU A 108 -20.98 -20.65 -4.07
CA GLU A 108 -21.76 -20.97 -2.86
C GLU A 108 -20.95 -20.63 -1.58
N PHE A 109 -19.66 -20.97 -1.55
CA PHE A 109 -18.79 -20.59 -0.44
C PHE A 109 -18.66 -19.07 -0.33
N VAL A 110 -18.46 -18.34 -1.42
CA VAL A 110 -18.32 -16.88 -1.40
C VAL A 110 -19.60 -16.21 -0.90
N GLU A 111 -20.77 -16.66 -1.34
CA GLU A 111 -22.06 -16.17 -0.84
C GLU A 111 -22.18 -16.38 0.67
N ALA A 112 -21.96 -17.62 1.13
CA ALA A 112 -22.01 -17.93 2.56
C ALA A 112 -20.97 -17.15 3.37
N TYR A 113 -19.75 -17.00 2.85
CA TYR A 113 -18.68 -16.25 3.50
C TYR A 113 -19.06 -14.78 3.64
N LEU A 114 -19.58 -14.14 2.59
CA LEU A 114 -19.96 -12.72 2.62
C LEU A 114 -21.12 -12.44 3.58
N GLU A 115 -22.02 -13.41 3.81
CA GLU A 115 -23.13 -13.29 4.76
C GLU A 115 -22.74 -13.59 6.21
N ALA A 116 -21.67 -14.36 6.43
CA ALA A 116 -21.23 -14.74 7.77
C ALA A 116 -20.73 -13.55 8.61
N GLU A 117 -21.05 -13.56 9.90
CA GLU A 117 -20.50 -12.58 10.84
C GLU A 117 -18.99 -12.79 11.04
N PRO A 118 -18.19 -11.71 11.15
CA PRO A 118 -16.75 -11.82 11.35
C PRO A 118 -16.35 -12.66 12.57
N GLY A 119 -15.34 -13.51 12.42
CA GLY A 119 -14.83 -14.38 13.48
C GLY A 119 -15.37 -15.81 13.39
N ALA A 120 -16.13 -16.26 14.38
CA ALA A 120 -16.44 -17.69 14.55
C ALA A 120 -17.22 -18.31 13.38
N GLU A 121 -18.13 -17.56 12.74
CA GLU A 121 -18.89 -18.07 11.59
C GLU A 121 -18.02 -18.19 10.34
N GLU A 122 -17.15 -17.21 10.08
CA GLU A 122 -16.12 -17.29 9.04
C GLU A 122 -15.18 -18.47 9.27
N ASP A 123 -14.73 -18.67 10.50
CA ASP A 123 -13.81 -19.77 10.86
C ASP A 123 -14.43 -21.13 10.58
N VAL A 124 -15.71 -21.34 10.89
CA VAL A 124 -16.43 -22.60 10.60
C VAL A 124 -16.50 -22.85 9.08
N LEU A 125 -16.78 -21.82 8.28
CA LEU A 125 -16.78 -21.93 6.82
C LEU A 125 -15.39 -22.28 6.29
N LEU A 126 -14.34 -21.63 6.80
CA LEU A 126 -12.95 -21.88 6.41
C LEU A 126 -12.43 -23.25 6.87
N ASP A 127 -12.90 -23.75 8.02
CA ASP A 127 -12.58 -25.11 8.48
C ASP A 127 -13.20 -26.16 7.54
N ALA A 128 -14.39 -25.90 7.00
CA ALA A 128 -15.10 -26.83 6.13
C ALA A 128 -14.48 -26.98 4.74
N THR A 129 -13.70 -25.99 4.28
CA THR A 129 -13.03 -26.04 2.96
C THR A 129 -11.72 -26.84 2.96
N GLY A 130 -11.17 -27.16 4.14
CA GLY A 130 -9.87 -27.82 4.25
C GLY A 130 -8.66 -26.91 4.02
N ILE A 131 -8.85 -25.59 3.96
CA ILE A 131 -7.76 -24.60 3.90
C ILE A 131 -6.99 -24.61 5.24
N ASP A 132 -5.67 -24.83 5.18
CA ASP A 132 -4.82 -24.80 6.37
C ASP A 132 -4.85 -23.41 7.04
N ALA A 133 -4.86 -23.39 8.38
CA ALA A 133 -4.79 -22.15 9.15
C ALA A 133 -3.61 -21.26 8.75
N ALA A 134 -2.47 -21.82 8.31
CA ALA A 134 -1.31 -21.06 7.83
C ALA A 134 -1.53 -20.37 6.47
N GLU A 135 -2.48 -20.87 5.69
CA GLU A 135 -2.90 -20.32 4.39
C GLU A 135 -4.04 -19.30 4.55
N ARG A 136 -4.64 -19.18 5.73
CA ARG A 136 -5.66 -18.15 5.96
C ARG A 136 -5.11 -16.74 5.82
N TRP A 137 -5.97 -15.85 5.37
CA TRP A 137 -5.63 -14.44 5.21
C TRP A 137 -5.33 -13.80 6.56
N ASP A 138 -4.21 -13.10 6.64
CA ASP A 138 -3.79 -12.37 7.83
C ASP A 138 -3.29 -10.98 7.46
N TRP A 139 -4.09 -9.97 7.78
CA TRP A 139 -3.76 -8.57 7.53
C TRP A 139 -2.48 -8.11 8.24
N LYS A 140 -2.14 -8.65 9.41
CA LYS A 140 -0.89 -8.30 10.11
C LYS A 140 0.31 -8.79 9.32
N ARG A 141 0.28 -10.04 8.86
CA ARG A 141 1.33 -10.64 8.02
C ARG A 141 1.42 -9.95 6.66
N VAL A 142 0.30 -9.59 6.04
CA VAL A 142 0.27 -8.88 4.74
C VAL A 142 0.83 -7.47 4.87
N ALA A 143 0.44 -6.72 5.90
CA ALA A 143 0.93 -5.36 6.14
C ALA A 143 2.40 -5.31 6.57
N ARG A 144 2.87 -6.33 7.31
CA ARG A 144 4.26 -6.43 7.80
C ARG A 144 4.81 -7.84 7.54
N PRO A 145 5.41 -8.11 6.36
CA PRO A 145 5.80 -9.46 5.95
C PRO A 145 6.93 -10.10 6.76
N TYR A 146 7.69 -9.30 7.52
CA TYR A 146 8.67 -9.81 8.49
C TYR A 146 8.07 -10.05 9.88
N GLY A 147 6.80 -9.73 10.11
CA GLY A 147 6.08 -9.97 11.37
C GLY A 147 6.83 -9.40 12.57
N ASP A 148 7.06 -10.25 13.56
CA ASP A 148 7.78 -9.91 14.80
C ASP A 148 9.28 -10.24 14.75
N ARG A 149 9.82 -10.56 13.56
CA ARG A 149 11.25 -10.85 13.41
C ARG A 149 12.07 -9.62 13.78
N VAL A 150 13.08 -9.84 14.64
CA VAL A 150 14.09 -8.84 14.97
C VAL A 150 15.34 -9.14 14.15
N PHE A 151 15.82 -8.15 13.41
CA PHE A 151 17.03 -8.27 12.61
C PHE A 151 18.24 -7.78 13.43
N THR A 152 19.24 -8.63 13.57
CA THR A 152 20.46 -8.34 14.34
C THR A 152 21.42 -7.44 13.59
N ASP A 153 21.40 -7.51 12.27
CA ASP A 153 22.25 -6.73 11.39
C ASP A 153 21.62 -6.60 9.99
N ARG A 154 22.30 -5.84 9.15
CA ARG A 154 21.86 -5.52 7.80
C ARG A 154 21.98 -6.71 6.83
N ALA A 155 22.87 -7.67 7.09
CA ALA A 155 23.00 -8.87 6.26
C ALA A 155 21.82 -9.82 6.47
N ALA A 156 21.42 -10.04 7.73
CA ALA A 156 20.22 -10.79 8.06
C ALA A 156 18.96 -10.19 7.44
N PHE A 157 18.85 -8.85 7.46
CA PHE A 157 17.77 -8.14 6.80
C PHE A 157 17.82 -8.27 5.26
N HIS A 158 19.01 -8.15 4.68
CA HIS A 158 19.23 -8.33 3.24
C HIS A 158 18.79 -9.72 2.76
N ASP A 159 19.18 -10.78 3.46
CA ASP A 159 18.85 -12.16 3.09
C ASP A 159 17.34 -12.42 3.17
N TRP A 160 16.69 -11.91 4.22
CA TRP A 160 15.24 -11.94 4.32
C TRP A 160 14.57 -11.17 3.18
N LEU A 161 15.02 -9.95 2.90
CA LEU A 161 14.45 -9.11 1.85
C LEU A 161 14.59 -9.78 0.48
N ARG A 162 15.72 -10.44 0.23
CA ARG A 162 15.93 -11.19 -1.02
C ARG A 162 14.87 -12.28 -1.19
N GLY A 163 14.68 -13.12 -0.17
CA GLY A 163 13.62 -14.13 -0.19
C GLY A 163 12.23 -13.52 -0.38
N HIS A 164 11.93 -12.42 0.32
CA HIS A 164 10.64 -11.74 0.20
C HIS A 164 10.37 -11.21 -1.22
N LEU A 165 11.37 -10.62 -1.88
CA LEU A 165 11.23 -10.12 -3.25
C LEU A 165 11.11 -11.27 -4.27
N ASP A 166 11.74 -12.43 -4.02
CA ASP A 166 11.56 -13.62 -4.87
C ASP A 166 10.13 -14.16 -4.78
N ASP A 167 9.59 -14.25 -3.56
CA ASP A 167 8.21 -14.63 -3.32
C ASP A 167 7.22 -13.64 -3.93
N ASP A 168 7.47 -12.35 -3.79
CA ASP A 168 6.63 -11.30 -4.36
C ASP A 168 6.57 -11.39 -5.90
N VAL A 169 7.71 -11.65 -6.56
CA VAL A 169 7.76 -11.89 -8.02
C VAL A 169 7.01 -13.17 -8.40
N ARG A 170 7.17 -14.24 -7.63
CA ARG A 170 6.46 -15.51 -7.87
C ARG A 170 4.95 -15.30 -7.77
N LEU A 171 4.46 -14.64 -6.73
CA LEU A 171 3.05 -14.32 -6.55
C LEU A 171 2.54 -13.38 -7.63
N ALA A 172 3.32 -12.37 -8.02
CA ALA A 172 2.96 -11.45 -9.11
C ALA A 172 2.73 -12.18 -10.44
N ARG A 173 3.56 -13.16 -10.76
CA ARG A 173 3.42 -13.99 -11.97
C ARG A 173 2.20 -14.90 -11.99
N GLN A 174 1.57 -15.16 -10.84
CA GLN A 174 0.32 -15.92 -10.79
C GLN A 174 -0.88 -15.10 -11.28
N GLY A 175 -0.71 -13.78 -11.48
CA GLY A 175 -1.75 -12.92 -12.04
C GLY A 175 -2.68 -12.29 -11.00
N ASN A 176 -3.47 -11.30 -11.43
CA ASN A 176 -4.41 -10.54 -10.58
C ASN A 176 -5.86 -11.05 -10.62
N VAL A 177 -6.08 -12.26 -11.15
CA VAL A 177 -7.32 -13.04 -11.09
C VAL A 177 -6.99 -14.42 -10.55
N SER A 178 -6.09 -15.15 -11.21
CA SER A 178 -5.78 -16.55 -10.89
C SER A 178 -4.92 -16.71 -9.62
N GLY A 179 -4.08 -15.71 -9.32
CA GLY A 179 -3.18 -15.72 -8.16
C GLY A 179 -3.87 -15.21 -6.90
N PRO A 180 -4.11 -16.04 -5.85
CA PRO A 180 -4.99 -15.66 -4.74
C PRO A 180 -4.57 -14.37 -4.03
N VAL A 181 -3.28 -14.25 -3.70
CA VAL A 181 -2.74 -13.08 -3.00
C VAL A 181 -2.88 -11.81 -3.86
N LYS A 182 -2.53 -11.89 -5.14
CA LYS A 182 -2.51 -10.70 -6.00
C LYS A 182 -3.90 -10.31 -6.48
N ALA A 183 -4.82 -11.26 -6.66
CA ALA A 183 -6.23 -11.00 -6.87
C ALA A 183 -6.83 -10.23 -5.69
N ALA A 184 -6.59 -10.69 -4.46
CA ALA A 184 -7.06 -10.05 -3.24
C ALA A 184 -6.52 -8.62 -3.07
N LEU A 185 -5.21 -8.41 -3.26
CA LEU A 185 -4.62 -7.05 -3.16
C LEU A 185 -5.11 -6.11 -4.27
N ASP A 186 -5.45 -6.64 -5.44
CA ASP A 186 -6.00 -5.85 -6.56
C ASP A 186 -7.38 -5.28 -6.23
N VAL A 187 -8.14 -5.93 -5.32
CA VAL A 187 -9.43 -5.41 -4.83
C VAL A 187 -9.26 -4.04 -4.17
N LEU A 188 -8.21 -3.82 -3.36
CA LEU A 188 -7.96 -2.52 -2.72
C LEU A 188 -7.79 -1.39 -3.75
N ARG A 189 -7.17 -1.71 -4.89
CA ARG A 189 -7.03 -0.78 -6.02
C ARG A 189 -8.36 -0.56 -6.71
N ASP A 190 -9.13 -1.63 -6.90
CA ASP A 190 -10.40 -1.59 -7.61
C ASP A 190 -11.46 -0.83 -6.79
N LEU A 191 -11.51 -0.96 -5.47
CA LEU A 191 -12.48 -0.28 -4.58
C LEU A 191 -12.27 1.24 -4.43
N ARG A 192 -11.25 1.82 -5.08
CA ARG A 192 -10.95 3.25 -4.97
C ARG A 192 -12.10 4.14 -5.45
N ASN A 193 -12.92 3.67 -6.40
CA ASN A 193 -14.04 4.46 -6.90
C ASN A 193 -15.16 4.56 -5.85
N GLU A 194 -15.47 3.46 -5.19
CA GLU A 194 -16.50 3.38 -4.16
C GLU A 194 -16.05 4.11 -2.89
N LEU A 195 -14.77 3.97 -2.51
CA LEU A 195 -14.18 4.76 -1.43
C LEU A 195 -14.27 6.27 -1.65
N ARG A 196 -14.06 6.75 -2.89
CA ARG A 196 -14.24 8.18 -3.20
C ARG A 196 -15.65 8.66 -2.90
N LEU A 197 -16.67 7.87 -3.27
CA LEU A 197 -18.07 8.22 -3.00
C LEU A 197 -18.38 8.38 -1.51
N ALA A 198 -17.70 7.61 -0.65
CA ALA A 198 -17.83 7.68 0.80
C ALA A 198 -17.03 8.83 1.42
N VAL A 199 -15.87 9.18 0.86
CA VAL A 199 -14.94 10.19 1.41
C VAL A 199 -15.26 11.61 0.94
N ASP A 200 -15.67 11.77 -0.31
CA ASP A 200 -15.84 13.08 -0.95
C ASP A 200 -16.78 14.00 -0.15
N HIS A 201 -16.47 15.29 -0.16
CA HIS A 201 -17.26 16.34 0.50
C HIS A 201 -17.48 16.13 2.01
N ALA A 202 -16.42 15.75 2.72
CA ALA A 202 -16.43 15.51 4.17
C ALA A 202 -17.41 14.40 4.59
N GLY A 203 -17.41 13.29 3.85
CA GLY A 203 -18.25 12.13 4.17
C GLY A 203 -17.79 11.39 5.43
N LEU A 204 -16.48 11.37 5.70
CA LEU A 204 -15.90 10.80 6.92
C LEU A 204 -15.88 11.79 8.09
N THR A 205 -15.89 11.27 9.32
CA THR A 205 -15.54 12.07 10.50
C THR A 205 -14.12 12.65 10.36
N ALA A 206 -13.87 13.81 10.99
CA ALA A 206 -12.54 14.42 10.99
C ALA A 206 -11.44 13.50 11.57
N ALA A 207 -11.79 12.69 12.58
CA ALA A 207 -10.87 11.73 13.18
C ALA A 207 -10.56 10.58 12.22
N SER A 208 -11.58 9.93 11.64
CA SER A 208 -11.36 8.84 10.70
C SER A 208 -10.67 9.29 9.42
N HIS A 209 -10.95 10.49 8.92
CA HIS A 209 -10.23 10.96 7.74
C HIS A 209 -8.72 11.13 8.04
N ARG A 210 -8.37 11.69 9.19
CA ARG A 210 -6.98 11.92 9.56
C ARG A 210 -6.25 10.62 9.91
N ASP A 211 -6.83 9.83 10.81
CA ASP A 211 -6.13 8.73 11.47
C ASP A 211 -6.27 7.43 10.65
N ASP A 212 -7.48 7.12 10.18
CA ASP A 212 -7.75 5.87 9.47
C ASP A 212 -7.46 5.97 7.97
N LEU A 213 -7.99 7.00 7.29
CA LEU A 213 -7.83 7.13 5.84
C LEU A 213 -6.43 7.62 5.46
N ASP A 214 -6.02 8.80 5.94
CA ASP A 214 -4.74 9.41 5.59
C ASP A 214 -3.58 8.74 6.34
N GLY A 215 -3.75 8.49 7.65
CA GLY A 215 -2.72 7.97 8.53
C GLY A 215 -2.39 6.49 8.36
N TRP A 216 -3.36 5.67 7.95
CA TRP A 216 -3.22 4.22 7.92
C TRP A 216 -3.56 3.57 6.58
N TYR A 217 -4.81 3.68 6.10
CA TYR A 217 -5.29 2.97 4.92
C TYR A 217 -4.59 3.40 3.63
N THR A 218 -4.42 4.71 3.40
CA THR A 218 -3.79 5.23 2.18
C THR A 218 -2.34 4.74 2.04
N PRO A 219 -1.48 4.85 3.08
CA PRO A 219 -0.14 4.24 3.06
C PRO A 219 -0.17 2.72 2.86
N LEU A 220 -1.07 2.01 3.53
CA LEU A 220 -1.20 0.55 3.41
C LEU A 220 -1.57 0.15 1.98
N ASN A 221 -2.59 0.78 1.40
CA ASN A 221 -3.04 0.54 0.03
C ASN A 221 -1.93 0.86 -0.99
N ALA A 222 -1.21 1.97 -0.81
CA ALA A 222 -0.09 2.33 -1.67
C ALA A 222 1.06 1.30 -1.62
N TYR A 223 1.32 0.72 -0.45
CA TYR A 223 2.29 -0.35 -0.26
C TYR A 223 1.86 -1.67 -0.93
N LEU A 224 0.58 -2.04 -0.78
CA LEU A 224 0.09 -3.36 -1.18
C LEU A 224 -0.37 -3.46 -2.64
N SER A 225 -1.03 -2.44 -3.19
CA SER A 225 -1.77 -2.56 -4.47
C SER A 225 -1.24 -1.67 -5.60
N ILE A 226 -0.45 -0.64 -5.27
CA ILE A 226 0.02 0.40 -6.22
C ILE A 226 1.53 0.27 -6.49
N GLY A 227 2.11 -0.92 -6.32
CA GLY A 227 3.53 -1.13 -6.58
C GLY A 227 3.89 -1.32 -8.06
N PRO A 228 5.17 -1.52 -8.35
CA PRO A 228 5.67 -1.62 -9.72
C PRO A 228 5.30 -2.97 -10.37
N PRO A 229 5.52 -3.16 -11.68
CA PRO A 229 5.43 -4.51 -12.27
C PRO A 229 6.54 -5.42 -11.73
N ALA A 230 6.33 -6.74 -11.78
CA ALA A 230 7.27 -7.75 -11.29
C ALA A 230 8.70 -7.56 -11.80
N SER A 231 8.87 -7.13 -13.07
CA SER A 231 10.18 -6.87 -13.67
C SER A 231 11.03 -5.86 -12.90
N ARG A 232 10.42 -4.85 -12.25
CA ARG A 232 11.15 -3.88 -11.42
C ARG A 232 11.59 -4.46 -10.08
N ILE A 233 10.81 -5.39 -9.53
CA ILE A 233 11.21 -6.13 -8.32
C ILE A 233 12.40 -7.05 -8.65
N GLU A 234 12.38 -7.71 -9.81
CA GLU A 234 13.52 -8.49 -10.30
C GLU A 234 14.77 -7.64 -10.55
N GLU A 235 14.61 -6.44 -11.11
CA GLU A 235 15.73 -5.51 -11.28
C GLU A 235 16.32 -5.07 -9.93
N MET A 236 15.46 -4.78 -8.94
CA MET A 236 15.90 -4.45 -7.58
C MET A 236 16.66 -5.62 -6.94
N ALA A 237 16.12 -6.84 -7.07
CA ALA A 237 16.79 -8.07 -6.64
C ALA A 237 18.20 -8.21 -7.23
N ALA A 238 18.30 -8.09 -8.56
CA ALA A 238 19.57 -8.23 -9.26
C ALA A 238 20.60 -7.14 -8.85
N LEU A 239 20.13 -5.93 -8.51
CA LEU A 239 20.99 -4.85 -8.03
C LEU A 239 21.47 -5.06 -6.59
N LEU A 240 20.65 -5.69 -5.74
CA LEU A 240 21.05 -6.13 -4.40
C LEU A 240 22.14 -7.20 -4.50
N ASP A 241 21.91 -8.23 -5.31
CA ASP A 241 22.86 -9.34 -5.51
C ASP A 241 24.21 -8.86 -6.08
N ALA A 242 24.18 -7.84 -6.95
CA ALA A 242 25.37 -7.23 -7.53
C ALA A 242 26.09 -6.24 -6.60
N GLY A 243 25.57 -5.99 -5.39
CA GLY A 243 26.13 -5.06 -4.41
C GLY A 243 26.05 -3.57 -4.80
N VAL A 244 25.25 -3.24 -5.82
CA VAL A 244 25.04 -1.85 -6.28
C VAL A 244 24.02 -1.15 -5.41
N LEU A 245 22.97 -1.87 -5.03
CA LEU A 245 21.96 -1.42 -4.09
C LEU A 245 22.13 -2.14 -2.76
N ASP A 246 21.90 -1.42 -1.69
CA ASP A 246 21.91 -1.94 -0.33
C ASP A 246 20.74 -1.32 0.45
N VAL A 247 20.13 -2.05 1.37
CA VAL A 247 18.96 -1.56 2.13
C VAL A 247 19.33 -1.41 3.59
N THR A 248 19.09 -0.21 4.13
CA THR A 248 19.42 0.15 5.50
C THR A 248 18.58 -0.60 6.54
N GLY A 249 17.38 -1.02 6.17
CA GLY A 249 16.40 -1.66 7.05
C GLY A 249 15.18 -0.78 7.29
N PRO A 250 14.22 -1.26 8.10
CA PRO A 250 12.99 -0.53 8.41
C PRO A 250 13.26 0.79 9.14
N GLY A 251 12.33 1.74 8.97
CA GLY A 251 12.39 3.02 9.69
C GLY A 251 13.63 3.86 9.38
N MET A 252 14.08 3.86 8.11
CA MET A 252 15.24 4.65 7.70
C MET A 252 15.08 6.13 8.06
N ARG A 253 16.11 6.70 8.69
CA ARG A 253 16.25 8.13 8.97
C ARG A 253 17.50 8.67 8.29
N VAL A 254 17.37 9.84 7.67
CA VAL A 254 18.47 10.53 7.01
C VAL A 254 18.69 11.87 7.70
N THR A 255 19.90 12.11 8.17
CA THR A 255 20.31 13.38 8.80
C THR A 255 21.50 13.98 8.05
N PRO A 256 21.53 15.30 7.79
CA PRO A 256 22.73 15.95 7.28
C PRO A 256 23.84 15.85 8.34
N ASP A 257 25.08 15.65 7.88
CA ASP A 257 26.29 15.59 8.70
C ASP A 257 27.35 16.52 8.07
N PRO A 258 27.32 17.82 8.40
CA PRO A 258 28.22 18.81 7.80
C PRO A 258 29.67 18.67 8.28
N ASP A 259 29.89 18.05 9.45
CA ASP A 259 31.19 17.96 10.14
C ASP A 259 31.84 16.57 10.00
N ASP A 260 31.31 15.71 9.13
CA ASP A 260 31.89 14.39 8.85
C ASP A 260 33.38 14.52 8.43
N PRO A 261 34.30 13.69 8.97
CA PRO A 261 35.74 13.81 8.72
C PRO A 261 36.16 13.70 7.24
N LEU A 262 35.31 13.14 6.38
CA LEU A 262 35.53 13.00 4.94
C LEU A 262 34.81 14.10 4.13
N GLY A 263 34.30 15.13 4.80
CA GLY A 263 33.56 16.27 4.24
C GLY A 263 32.04 16.14 4.37
N PRO A 264 31.28 17.22 4.10
CA PRO A 264 29.83 17.26 4.28
C PRO A 264 29.11 16.09 3.63
N SER A 265 28.22 15.45 4.39
CA SER A 265 27.55 14.23 3.97
C SER A 265 26.15 14.09 4.58
N PHE A 266 25.53 12.94 4.35
CA PHE A 266 24.29 12.50 4.94
C PHE A 266 24.51 11.15 5.62
N SER A 267 23.99 11.03 6.84
CA SER A 267 23.98 9.78 7.59
C SER A 267 22.61 9.13 7.49
N GLY A 268 22.59 7.89 6.99
CA GLY A 268 21.42 7.02 7.00
C GLY A 268 21.48 6.04 8.16
N THR A 269 20.41 5.92 8.93
CA THR A 269 20.27 4.98 10.06
C THR A 269 18.97 4.19 9.96
N SER A 270 18.89 3.03 10.62
CA SER A 270 17.63 2.31 10.84
C SER A 270 17.17 2.48 12.28
N SER A 271 15.87 2.61 12.51
CA SER A 271 15.31 2.61 13.87
C SER A 271 15.05 1.22 14.43
N GLU A 272 15.09 0.17 13.58
CA GLU A 272 14.76 -1.21 13.97
C GLU A 272 15.97 -2.16 13.95
N ILE A 273 17.05 -1.78 13.25
CA ILE A 273 18.29 -2.56 13.22
C ILE A 273 19.39 -1.76 13.93
N PRO A 274 19.96 -2.28 15.03
CA PRO A 274 21.01 -1.59 15.76
C PRO A 274 22.26 -1.40 14.90
N ASP A 275 23.03 -0.36 15.22
CA ASP A 275 24.36 -0.07 14.64
C ASP A 275 24.40 0.11 13.11
N VAL A 276 23.25 0.19 12.44
CA VAL A 276 23.20 0.58 11.02
C VAL A 276 23.50 2.07 10.91
N ARG A 277 24.65 2.37 10.30
CA ARG A 277 25.01 3.72 9.84
C ARG A 277 25.62 3.65 8.45
N VAL A 278 25.02 4.36 7.50
CA VAL A 278 25.54 4.49 6.13
C VAL A 278 25.85 5.95 5.83
N ARG A 279 26.94 6.20 5.10
CA ARG A 279 27.35 7.53 4.66
C ARG A 279 27.01 7.69 3.19
N ALA A 280 26.36 8.80 2.83
CA ALA A 280 26.08 9.18 1.45
C ALA A 280 26.40 10.67 1.23
N THR A 281 26.84 11.05 0.04
CA THR A 281 27.09 12.46 -0.31
C THR A 281 25.89 13.13 -0.98
N VAL A 282 24.91 12.33 -1.42
CA VAL A 282 23.73 12.80 -2.15
C VAL A 282 22.49 12.12 -1.56
N PRO A 283 21.51 12.88 -1.06
CA PRO A 283 20.20 12.37 -0.70
C PRO A 283 19.27 12.44 -1.92
N ILE A 284 18.48 11.39 -2.13
CA ILE A 284 17.44 11.38 -3.16
C ILE A 284 16.11 11.13 -2.46
N GLU A 285 15.23 12.12 -2.49
CA GLU A 285 13.85 11.97 -2.02
C GLU A 285 13.00 11.29 -3.12
N ALA A 286 13.05 9.97 -3.17
CA ALA A 286 12.32 9.16 -4.16
C ALA A 286 10.88 8.84 -3.73
N ARG A 287 10.18 9.81 -3.14
CA ARG A 287 8.77 9.68 -2.73
C ARG A 287 7.92 10.74 -3.42
N LEU A 288 6.66 10.41 -3.67
CA LEU A 288 5.69 11.42 -4.08
C LEU A 288 5.46 12.35 -2.87
N PRO A 289 5.58 13.67 -3.04
CA PRO A 289 5.25 14.60 -1.98
C PRO A 289 3.75 14.49 -1.65
N GLU A 290 3.43 14.68 -0.38
CA GLU A 290 2.04 14.83 0.04
C GLU A 290 1.41 16.03 -0.68
N ILE A 291 0.15 15.89 -1.06
CA ILE A 291 -0.61 16.98 -1.66
C ILE A 291 -0.84 18.01 -0.56
N ASP A 292 -0.25 19.19 -0.68
CA ASP A 292 -0.45 20.31 0.24
C ASP A 292 -0.47 21.65 -0.52
N LEU A 293 -1.67 22.23 -0.65
CA LEU A 293 -1.92 23.53 -1.26
C LEU A 293 -1.07 24.65 -0.62
N ARG A 294 -0.76 24.54 0.69
CA ARG A 294 0.01 25.53 1.43
C ARG A 294 1.51 25.49 1.10
N ARG A 295 1.96 24.41 0.43
CA ARG A 295 3.36 24.18 0.04
C ARG A 295 3.56 24.21 -1.48
N THR A 296 2.55 24.61 -2.24
CA THR A 296 2.62 24.64 -3.70
C THR A 296 3.65 25.66 -4.20
N ALA A 297 4.38 25.32 -5.25
CA ALA A 297 5.24 26.27 -5.97
C ALA A 297 4.50 26.98 -7.14
N ASP A 298 3.24 26.61 -7.40
CA ASP A 298 2.45 27.20 -8.48
C ASP A 298 2.06 28.65 -8.14
N PRO A 299 2.45 29.64 -8.98
CA PRO A 299 2.18 31.06 -8.70
C PRO A 299 0.68 31.41 -8.64
N LEU A 300 -0.16 30.75 -9.46
CA LEU A 300 -1.59 30.98 -9.48
C LEU A 300 -2.23 30.46 -8.19
N MET A 301 -1.93 29.21 -7.83
CA MET A 301 -2.49 28.59 -6.61
C MET A 301 -2.09 29.37 -5.35
N ASN A 302 -0.83 29.81 -5.27
CA ASN A 302 -0.35 30.66 -4.19
C ASN A 302 -1.10 32.00 -4.11
N GLN A 303 -1.38 32.63 -5.25
CA GLN A 303 -2.13 33.88 -5.29
C GLN A 303 -3.58 33.67 -4.88
N LEU A 304 -4.24 32.61 -5.36
CA LEU A 304 -5.62 32.29 -4.99
C LEU A 304 -5.75 32.02 -3.47
N LEU A 305 -4.82 31.25 -2.90
CA LEU A 305 -4.79 30.98 -1.46
C LEU A 305 -4.57 32.27 -0.65
N ARG A 306 -3.56 33.08 -1.02
CA ARG A 306 -3.24 34.34 -0.33
C ARG A 306 -4.37 35.38 -0.40
N THR A 307 -5.17 35.36 -1.46
CA THR A 307 -6.28 36.29 -1.65
C THR A 307 -7.62 35.74 -1.17
N GLY A 308 -7.63 34.53 -0.57
CA GLY A 308 -8.84 33.89 -0.04
C GLY A 308 -9.81 33.38 -1.11
N GLN A 309 -9.37 33.29 -2.38
CA GLN A 309 -10.18 32.78 -3.49
C GLN A 309 -10.23 31.24 -3.49
N CYS A 310 -9.29 30.58 -2.83
CA CYS A 310 -9.36 29.17 -2.54
C CYS A 310 -8.81 28.87 -1.15
N HIS A 311 -9.14 27.69 -0.64
CA HIS A 311 -8.64 27.19 0.65
C HIS A 311 -8.56 25.66 0.62
N PRO A 312 -7.81 25.04 1.54
CA PRO A 312 -7.86 23.60 1.70
C PRO A 312 -9.22 23.12 2.23
N PRO A 313 -9.68 21.91 1.89
CA PRO A 313 -10.90 21.33 2.44
C PRO A 313 -10.80 21.20 3.96
N ARG A 314 -11.88 21.53 4.66
CA ARG A 314 -12.01 21.35 6.10
C ARG A 314 -13.14 20.37 6.40
N ILE A 315 -12.83 19.35 7.18
CA ILE A 315 -13.76 18.34 7.65
C ILE A 315 -14.12 18.71 9.07
N PRO A 316 -15.39 19.08 9.33
CA PRO A 316 -15.82 19.50 10.65
C PRO A 316 -15.80 18.32 11.61
N HIS A 317 -15.42 18.56 12.85
CA HIS A 317 -15.43 17.53 13.90
C HIS A 317 -16.82 17.25 14.49
N GLY A 318 -17.81 18.09 14.17
CA GLY A 318 -19.16 18.08 14.76
C GLY A 318 -19.26 18.95 16.01
N GLU A 319 -20.45 19.52 16.27
CA GLU A 319 -20.66 20.36 17.45
C GLU A 319 -20.73 19.53 18.74
N GLY A 320 -20.07 19.99 19.81
CA GLY A 320 -20.23 19.45 21.18
C GLY A 320 -19.21 18.39 21.64
N THR A 321 -18.27 17.96 20.79
CA THR A 321 -17.29 16.89 21.10
C THR A 321 -15.91 17.39 21.52
N GLY A 322 -15.64 18.70 21.46
CA GLY A 322 -14.39 19.31 21.93
C GLY A 322 -13.14 19.00 21.10
N GLY A 323 -13.23 18.19 20.04
CA GLY A 323 -12.11 17.95 19.12
C GLY A 323 -12.01 18.98 18.00
N ALA A 324 -10.93 18.87 17.23
CA ALA A 324 -10.58 19.82 16.18
C ALA A 324 -11.02 19.35 14.79
N ASP A 325 -11.43 20.30 13.95
CA ASP A 325 -11.57 20.10 12.51
C ASP A 325 -10.29 19.51 11.91
N TYR A 326 -10.46 18.75 10.84
CA TYR A 326 -9.32 18.28 10.05
C TYR A 326 -9.24 19.04 8.73
N GLU A 327 -8.15 19.80 8.55
CA GLU A 327 -7.82 20.49 7.30
C GLU A 327 -6.89 19.61 6.47
N THR A 328 -7.37 19.14 5.31
CA THR A 328 -6.55 18.34 4.40
C THR A 328 -5.63 19.23 3.58
N GLY A 329 -4.64 18.66 2.89
CA GLY A 329 -3.75 19.42 2.00
C GLY A 329 -4.31 19.67 0.59
N GLY A 330 -5.52 19.22 0.29
CA GLY A 330 -6.15 19.37 -1.03
C GLY A 330 -6.59 20.81 -1.35
N LEU A 331 -7.34 20.95 -2.44
CA LEU A 331 -8.09 22.15 -2.79
C LEU A 331 -9.57 21.89 -2.53
N ALA A 332 -10.26 22.80 -1.82
CA ALA A 332 -11.70 22.70 -1.67
C ALA A 332 -12.40 22.88 -3.02
N VAL A 333 -13.21 21.88 -3.40
CA VAL A 333 -14.00 21.89 -4.63
C VAL A 333 -15.46 21.60 -4.29
N SER A 334 -16.37 22.20 -5.05
CA SER A 334 -17.79 21.86 -5.00
C SER A 334 -18.06 20.56 -5.77
N GLU A 335 -19.24 20.00 -5.56
CA GLU A 335 -19.77 19.00 -6.50
C GLU A 335 -19.85 19.60 -7.91
N ARG A 336 -19.91 18.73 -8.94
CA ARG A 336 -20.09 19.19 -10.31
C ARG A 336 -21.34 20.07 -10.37
N PRO A 337 -21.22 21.33 -10.82
CA PRO A 337 -22.41 22.05 -11.15
C PRO A 337 -23.00 21.36 -12.39
N TYR A 338 -24.28 21.01 -12.33
CA TYR A 338 -25.12 20.42 -13.37
C TYR A 338 -24.97 18.90 -13.63
#